data_AF-A0A932G4N6-F1
#
_entry.id   AF-A0A932G4N6-F1
#
_cell.length_a   1.000
_cell.length_b   1.000
_cell.length_c   1.000
_cell.angle_alpha   90.00
_cell.angle_beta   90.00
_cell.angle_gamma   90.00
#
_symmetry.space_group_name_H-M   'P 1'
#
loop_
_entity.id
_entity.type
_entity.pdbx_description
1 polymer ?
#
loop_
_entity_poly.entity_id
_entity_poly.type
_entity_poly.pdbx_seq_one_letter_code
_entity_poly.pdbx_strand_id
1 'polypeptide(L)' 'MHVRISTVRRADRTYCYAQLVESYRRPDGMPAHRVLAHLGTRSEQEIA' A
#
# COMPACT_ATOMS: atom_id res chain seq x y z
N MET A 1 10.66 -3.48 -6.45
CA MET A 1 9.92 -3.70 -5.19
C MET A 1 10.01 -2.43 -4.35
N HIS A 2 8.92 -1.97 -3.74
CA HIS A 2 8.89 -0.76 -2.89
C HIS A 2 7.79 -0.84 -1.81
N VAL A 3 7.84 0.03 -0.81
CA VAL A 3 6.76 0.17 0.18
C VAL A 3 5.71 1.14 -0.34
N ARG A 4 4.44 0.71 -0.33
CA ARG A 4 3.28 1.52 -0.68
C ARG A 4 2.45 1.77 0.56
N ILE A 5 2.06 3.03 0.80
CA ILE A 5 1.08 3.39 1.82
C ILE A 5 -0.30 3.47 1.16
N SER A 6 -1.26 2.73 1.69
CA SER A 6 -2.66 2.77 1.25
C SER A 6 -3.53 3.35 2.35
N THR A 7 -4.19 4.46 2.05
CA THR A 7 -5.12 5.12 2.97
C THR A 7 -6.55 4.72 2.63
N VAL A 8 -7.26 4.17 3.60
CA VAL A 8 -8.67 3.75 3.47
C VAL A 8 -9.51 4.56 4.45
N ARG A 9 -10.53 5.26 3.93
CA ARG A 9 -11.53 5.93 4.76
C ARG A 9 -12.72 5.00 4.96
N ARG A 10 -13.09 4.72 6.21
CA ARG A 10 -14.26 3.92 6.57
C ARG A 10 -15.06 4.63 7.66
N ALA A 11 -16.25 5.09 7.28
CA ALA A 11 -17.10 5.96 8.12
C ALA A 11 -16.30 7.15 8.67
N ASP A 12 -16.15 7.24 9.98
CA ASP A 12 -15.47 8.33 10.68
C ASP A 12 -13.98 8.06 10.97
N ARG A 13 -13.42 6.95 10.43
CA ARG A 13 -12.03 6.54 10.70
C ARG A 13 -11.23 6.43 9.41
N THR A 14 -10.00 6.94 9.46
CA THR A 14 -9.00 6.80 8.40
C THR A 14 -7.95 5.78 8.83
N TYR A 15 -7.70 4.79 7.98
CA TYR A 15 -6.71 3.74 8.21
C TYR A 15 -5.59 3.85 7.19
N CYS A 16 -4.35 3.86 7.66
CA CYS A 16 -3.17 3.82 6.80
C CYS A 16 -2.50 2.45 6.91
N TYR A 17 -2.31 1.78 5.78
CA TYR A 17 -1.66 0.47 5.73
C TYR A 17 -0.36 0.56 4.95
N ALA A 18 0.72 0.01 5.51
CA ALA A 18 1.96 -0.18 4.78
C ALA A 18 1.95 -1.54 4.07
N GLN A 19 2.35 -1.56 2.80
CA GLN A 19 2.36 -2.75 1.96
C GLN A 19 3.70 -2.85 1.23
N LEU A 20 4.27 -4.05 1.18
CA LEU A 20 5.38 -4.34 0.28
C LEU A 20 4.81 -4.75 -1.08
N VAL A 21 5.18 -4.01 -2.12
CA VAL A 21 4.66 -4.25 -3.47
C VAL A 21 5.78 -4.46 -4.48
N GLU A 22 5.51 -5.35 -5.44
CA GLU A 22 6.33 -5.56 -6.62
C GLU A 22 5.68 -4.88 -7.82
N SER A 23 6.44 -4.04 -8.52
CA SER A 23 6.01 -3.46 -9.80
C SER A 23 6.33 -4.44 -10.92
N TYR A 24 5.36 -4.68 -11.80
CA TYR A 24 5.54 -5.50 -12.99
C TYR A 24 4.77 -4.87 -14.16
N ARG A 25 5.02 -5.33 -15.38
CA ARG A 25 4.20 -4.99 -16.55
C ARG A 25 3.29 -6.15 -16.87
N ARG A 26 2.02 -5.84 -17.08
CA ARG A 26 1.03 -6.81 -17.55
C ARG A 26 1.31 -7.18 -19.02
N PRO A 27 0.70 -8.27 -19.54
CA PRO A 27 0.84 -8.66 -20.95
C PRO A 27 0.41 -7.56 -21.94
N ASP A 28 -0.48 -6.66 -21.53
CA ASP A 28 -0.91 -5.48 -22.29
C ASP A 28 0.10 -4.30 -22.23
N GLY A 29 1.24 -4.48 -21.56
CA GLY A 29 2.29 -3.48 -21.39
C GLY A 29 2.06 -2.47 -20.25
N MET A 30 0.87 -2.48 -19.63
CA MET A 30 0.52 -1.52 -18.58
C MET A 30 1.26 -1.80 -17.27
N PRO A 31 1.80 -0.77 -16.59
CA PRO A 31 2.41 -0.94 -15.29
C PRO A 31 1.34 -1.35 -14.26
N ALA A 32 1.70 -2.32 -13.43
CA ALA A 32 0.85 -2.83 -12.36
C ALA A 32 1.68 -3.14 -11.12
N HIS A 33 0.97 -3.31 -10.00
CA HIS A 33 1.57 -3.64 -8.71
C HIS A 33 0.95 -4.92 -8.15
N ARG A 34 1.79 -5.84 -7.69
CA ARG A 34 1.39 -7.04 -6.93
C ARG A 34 1.74 -6.81 -5.47
N VAL A 35 0.79 -7.02 -4.58
CA VAL A 35 1.05 -6.99 -3.13
C VAL A 35 1.76 -8.27 -2.75
N LEU A 36 2.96 -8.14 -2.16
CA LEU A 36 3.74 -9.26 -1.64
C LEU A 36 3.44 -9.51 -0.17
N ALA A 37 3.29 -8.44 0.62
CA ALA A 37 3.00 -8.52 2.05
C ALA A 37 2.25 -7.29 2.56
N HIS A 38 1.42 -7.49 3.58
CA HIS A 38 0.83 -6.44 4.39
C HIS A 38 1.70 -6.25 5.64
N LEU A 39 2.23 -5.04 5.84
CA LEU A 39 3.13 -4.72 6.94
C LEU A 39 2.39 -4.20 8.18
N GLY A 40 1.06 -4.15 8.13
CA GLY A 40 0.20 -3.68 9.22
C GLY A 40 -0.30 -2.24 9.04
N THR A 41 -0.96 -1.74 10.07
CA THR A 41 -1.45 -0.36 10.14
C THR A 41 -0.37 0.57 10.65
N ARG A 42 -0.13 1.65 9.92
CA ARG A 42 0.60 2.82 10.44
C ARG A 42 -0.32 3.56 11.39
N SER A 43 0.06 3.67 12.66
CA SER A 43 -0.53 4.65 13.57
C SER A 43 -0.01 6.05 13.20
N GLU A 44 -0.76 7.10 13.56
CA GLU A 44 -0.37 8.49 13.30
C GLU A 44 1.01 8.86 13.85
N GLN A 45 1.50 8.13 14.87
CA GLN A 45 2.79 8.35 15.54
C GLN A 45 4.03 8.05 14.68
N GLU A 46 3.93 7.33 13.56
CA GLU A 46 5.11 7.03 12.74
C GLU A 46 5.37 8.07 11.63
N ILE A 47 4.57 9.15 11.55
CA ILE A 47 4.79 10.28 10.65
C ILE A 47 5.77 11.25 11.31
N ALA A 48 7.07 11.04 11.09
CA ALA A 48 8.15 11.98 11.40
C ALA A 48 8.87 12.38 10.10
#